data_AF-R9MUS4-F1
#
_entry.id   AF-R9MUS4-F1
#
_cell.length_a   1.000
_cell.length_b   1.000
_cell.length_c   1.000
_cell.angle_alpha   90.00
_cell.angle_beta   90.00
_cell.angle_gamma   90.00
#
_symmetry.space_group_name_H-M   'P 1'
#
loop_
_entity.id
_entity.type
_entity.pdbx_description
1 polymer ?
#
loop_
_entity_poly.entity_id
_entity_poly.type
_entity_poly.pdbx_seq_one_letter_code
_entity_poly.pdbx_strand_id
1 'polypeptide(L)' 'MFYTAGEVYSIYKKMDELEAELAGMGFVRIHQSFLINMRYIGKLSSYVMVLITGKEISVPKSSPGIRK' A
#
# COMPACT_ATOMS: atom_id res chain seq x y z
N MET A 1 -0.25 -7.43 4.78
CA MET A 1 1.08 -7.73 4.22
C MET A 1 1.81 -6.43 3.99
N PHE A 2 2.99 -6.27 4.57
CA PHE A 2 3.91 -5.16 4.33
C PHE A 2 4.96 -5.62 3.32
N TYR A 3 5.09 -4.90 2.21
CA TYR A 3 6.04 -5.21 1.15
C TYR A 3 7.25 -4.29 1.27
N THR A 4 8.44 -4.87 1.43
CA THR A 4 9.71 -4.16 1.43
C THR A 4 10.54 -4.56 0.21
N ALA A 5 11.72 -3.97 0.03
CA ALA A 5 12.60 -4.24 -1.11
C ALA A 5 13.01 -5.72 -1.21
N GLY A 6 13.12 -6.44 -0.09
CA GLY A 6 13.55 -7.85 -0.05
C GLY A 6 12.56 -8.83 0.58
N GLU A 7 11.58 -8.36 1.35
CA GLU A 7 10.80 -9.23 2.24
C GLU A 7 9.32 -8.81 2.32
N VAL A 8 8.46 -9.80 2.59
CA VAL A 8 7.04 -9.60 2.86
C VAL A 8 6.76 -9.97 4.31
N TYR A 9 6.24 -9.01 5.07
CA TYR A 9 5.89 -9.18 6.47
C TYR A 9 4.37 -9.27 6.66
N SER A 10 3.91 -10.26 7.43
CA SER A 10 2.52 -10.35 7.87
C SER A 10 2.36 -9.62 9.20
N ILE A 11 1.60 -8.51 9.20
CA ILE A 11 1.23 -7.80 10.43
C ILE A 11 -0.27 -7.96 10.64
N TYR A 12 -0.65 -8.37 11.85
CA TYR A 12 -2.04 -8.43 12.30
C TYR A 12 -2.36 -7.16 13.11
N LYS A 13 -2.66 -6.07 12.41
CA LYS A 13 -3.15 -4.81 12.99
C LYS A 13 -4.24 -4.21 12.10
N LYS A 14 -5.10 -3.36 12.67
CA LYS A 14 -6.10 -2.64 11.87
C LYS A 14 -5.42 -1.56 11.03
N MET A 15 -6.01 -1.24 9.88
CA MET A 15 -5.47 -0.21 8.99
C MET A 15 -5.41 1.17 9.65
N ASP A 16 -6.45 1.52 10.43
CA ASP A 16 -6.52 2.81 11.10
C ASP A 16 -5.45 2.95 12.20
N GLU A 17 -5.12 1.85 12.89
CA GLU A 17 -4.02 1.80 13.86
C GLU A 17 -2.67 2.03 13.17
N LEU A 18 -2.45 1.35 12.04
CA LEU A 18 -1.23 1.52 11.24
C LEU A 18 -1.11 2.92 10.65
N GLU A 19 -2.22 3.51 10.22
CA GLU A 19 -2.26 4.88 9.69
C GLU A 19 -1.87 5.89 10.78
N ALA A 20 -2.37 5.72 12.01
CA ALA A 20 -2.00 6.54 13.15
C ALA A 20 -0.52 6.36 13.55
N GLU A 21 -0.03 5.12 13.63
CA GLU A 21 1.35 4.81 14.00
C GLU A 21 2.38 5.32 12.97
N LEU A 22 2.01 5.33 11.68
CA LEU A 22 2.89 5.74 10.58
C LEU A 22 2.68 7.21 10.17
N ALA A 23 1.83 7.94 10.87
CA ALA A 23 1.58 9.35 10.63
C ALA A 23 2.89 10.15 10.68
N GLY A 24 3.10 11.03 9.69
CA GLY A 24 4.33 11.83 9.57
C GLY A 24 5.56 11.08 9.02
N MET A 25 5.51 9.76 8.85
CA MET A 25 6.62 8.97 8.29
C MET A 25 6.59 8.89 6.74
N GLY A 26 5.69 9.64 6.10
CA GLY A 26 5.50 9.65 4.64
C GLY A 26 4.58 8.55 4.11
N PHE A 27 3.88 7.84 4.99
CA PHE A 27 2.82 6.90 4.58
C PHE A 27 1.50 7.65 4.31
N VAL A 28 0.82 7.24 3.25
CA VAL A 28 -0.49 7.76 2.83
C VAL A 28 -1.42 6.60 2.55
N ARG A 29 -2.67 6.70 3.01
CA ARG A 29 -3.70 5.70 2.74
C ARG A 29 -4.34 5.98 1.38
N ILE A 30 -4.21 5.02 0.48
CA ILE A 30 -4.80 5.11 -0.88
C ILE A 30 -5.98 4.18 -1.10
N HIS A 31 -6.23 3.28 -0.15
CA HIS A 31 -7.37 2.37 -0.15
C HIS A 31 -7.69 1.91 1.27
N GLN A 32 -8.90 1.42 1.50
CA GLN A 32 -9.33 0.86 2.81
C GLN A 32 -8.35 -0.19 3.36
N SER A 33 -7.63 -0.90 2.49
CA SER A 33 -6.68 -1.96 2.84
C SER A 33 -5.22 -1.65 2.46
N PHE A 34 -4.89 -0.44 1.98
CA PHE A 34 -3.52 -0.11 1.55
C PHE A 34 -3.04 1.24 2.07
N LEU A 35 -1.88 1.19 2.74
CA LEU A 35 -1.00 2.32 3.04
C LEU A 35 0.25 2.20 2.16
N ILE A 36 0.70 3.32 1.60
CA ILE A 36 1.90 3.39 0.75
C ILE A 36 2.85 4.44 1.27
N ASN A 37 4.15 4.18 1.23
CA ASN A 37 5.15 5.20 1.54
C ASN A 37 5.48 6.00 0.28
N MET A 38 5.05 7.26 0.27
CA MET A 38 5.15 8.15 -0.88
C MET A 38 6.60 8.43 -1.30
N ARG A 39 7.58 8.27 -0.41
CA ARG A 39 9.01 8.49 -0.71
C ARG A 39 9.55 7.54 -1.78
N TYR A 40 8.89 6.40 -1.98
CA TYR A 40 9.35 5.36 -2.90
C TYR A 40 8.54 5.30 -4.20
N ILE A 41 7.64 6.26 -4.44
CA ILE A 41 6.78 6.25 -5.63
C ILE A 41 7.37 7.16 -6.72
N GLY A 42 7.65 6.58 -7.89
CA GLY A 42 8.02 7.32 -9.09
C GLY A 42 6.81 7.73 -9.93
N LYS A 43 5.83 6.84 -10.10
CA LYS A 43 4.55 7.13 -10.77
C LYS A 43 3.40 6.39 -10.08
N LEU A 44 2.25 7.04 -9.98
CA LEU A 44 1.01 6.44 -9.48
C LEU A 44 -0.09 6.58 -10.54
N SER A 45 -0.60 5.44 -11.01
CA SER A 45 -1.80 5.36 -11.83
C SER A 45 -2.88 4.58 -11.08
N SER A 46 -4.11 4.57 -11.59
CA SER A 46 -5.24 3.87 -10.98
C SER A 46 -5.04 2.36 -10.79
N TYR A 47 -4.10 1.73 -11.52
CA TYR A 47 -3.90 0.28 -11.47
C TYR A 47 -2.45 -0.15 -11.26
N VAL A 48 -1.49 0.73 -11.51
CA VAL A 48 -0.07 0.43 -11.45
C VAL A 48 0.65 1.52 -10.69
N MET A 49 1.41 1.10 -9.67
CA MET A 49 2.36 1.94 -8.96
C MET A 49 3.77 1.58 -9.41
N VAL A 50 4.52 2.56 -9.90
CA VAL A 50 5.92 2.39 -10.27
C VAL A 50 6.76 2.97 -9.15
N LEU A 51 7.60 2.13 -8.54
CA LEU A 51 8.54 2.56 -7.52
C LEU A 51 9.69 3.36 -8.13
N ILE A 52 10.41 4.14 -7.33
CA ILE A 52 11.63 4.85 -7.76
C ILE A 52 12.71 3.90 -8.30
N THR A 53 12.64 2.61 -7.96
CA THR A 53 13.52 1.56 -8.49
C THR A 53 13.12 1.09 -9.89
N GLY A 54 12.00 1.57 -10.43
CA GLY A 54 11.39 1.08 -11.68
C GLY A 54 10.53 -0.17 -11.50
N LYS A 55 10.49 -0.78 -10.30
CA LYS A 55 9.63 -1.93 -10.03
C LYS A 55 8.15 -1.52 -10.07
N GLU A 56 7.36 -2.27 -10.81
CA GLU A 56 5.92 -2.08 -10.90
C GLU A 56 5.20 -2.95 -9.86
N ILE A 57 4.20 -2.35 -9.19
CA ILE A 57 3.30 -3.02 -8.27
C ILE A 57 1.88 -2.79 -8.78
N SER A 58 1.20 -3.87 -9.18
CA SER A 58 -0.23 -3.82 -9.47
C SER A 58 -0.99 -3.59 -8.17
N VAL A 59 -1.76 -2.51 -8.11
CA VAL A 59 -2.71 -2.28 -7.02
C VAL A 59 -3.95 -3.12 -7.34
N PRO A 60 -4.30 -4.14 -6.52
CA PRO A 60 -5.48 -4.95 -6.79
C PRO A 60 -6.71 -4.05 -6.84
N LYS A 61 -7.54 -4.19 -7.88
CA LYS A 61 -8.90 -3.65 -7.83
C LYS A 61 -9.55 -4.20 -6.56
N SER A 62 -10.16 -3.32 -5.78
CA SER A 62 -11.13 -3.72 -4.77
C SER A 62 -12.20 -4.50 -5.50
N SER A 63 -12.12 -5.84 -5.50
CA SER A 63 -13.25 -6.65 -5.92
C SER A 63 -14.38 -6.31 -4.94
N PRO A 64 -15.51 -5.72 -5.38
CA PRO A 64 -16.67 -5.65 -4.52
C PRO A 64 -17.00 -7.11 -4.22
N GLY A 65 -16.81 -7.53 -2.97
CA GLY A 65 -17.16 -8.88 -2.56
C GLY A 65 -18.60 -9.13 -2.98
N ILE A 66 -18.81 -10.12 -3.84
CA ILE A 66 -20.14 -10.67 -4.08
C ILE A 66 -20.60 -11.19 -2.72
N ARG A 67 -21.44 -10.40 -2.04
CA ARG A 67 -22.21 -10.88 -0.90
C ARG A 67 -23.22 -11.86 -1.48
N LYS A 68 -22.96 -13.16 -1.32
CA LYS A 68 -24.02 -14.17 -1.40
C LYS A 68 -24.89 -14.10 -0.15
#